data_AF-A0A2S8FMH4-F1
#
_entry.id   AF-A0A2S8FMH4-F1
#
_cell.length_a   1.000
_cell.length_b   1.000
_cell.length_c   1.000
_cell.angle_alpha   90.00
_cell.angle_beta   90.00
_cell.angle_gamma   90.00
#
_symmetry.space_group_name_H-M   'P 1'
#
loop_
_entity.id
_entity.type
_entity.pdbx_description
1 polymer ?
#
loop_
_entity_poly.entity_id
_entity_poly.type
_entity_poly.pdbx_seq_one_letter_code
_entity_poly.pdbx_strand_id
1 'polypeptide(L)'
;MPLLAFLGNAQVDFWLRMMTMWTMWISIWVSIVVLVVLIGTWGLVEWIRGRRRYRLSSKNQEQAKQRFRLRREWLEAEFLKAAAASGKPRGLRWVDCEFGDDVQYACDEEYGLLRAFVSLTVRFEAIEGGDMEEVEAVGNLRAATGVFEYDGDRWIANPRAIFNLSPNQAILHFKHRSVSID
;
A
#
# COMPACT_ATOMS: atom_id res chain seq x y z
N MET A 1 -8.24 -66.39 38.67
CA MET A 1 -8.00 -65.04 39.24
C MET A 1 -7.69 -64.02 38.13
N PRO A 2 -8.67 -63.43 37.42
CA PRO A 2 -8.40 -62.32 36.49
C PRO A 2 -9.18 -61.02 36.79
N LEU A 3 -10.16 -61.03 37.70
CA LEU A 3 -11.09 -59.91 37.91
C LEU A 3 -10.46 -58.68 38.61
N LEU A 4 -9.41 -58.86 39.42
CA LEU A 4 -8.76 -57.75 40.14
C LEU A 4 -7.82 -56.93 39.26
N ALA A 5 -7.26 -57.50 38.18
CA ALA A 5 -6.41 -56.76 37.23
C ALA A 5 -7.22 -55.83 36.31
N PHE A 6 -8.48 -56.19 36.01
CA PHE A 6 -9.34 -55.45 35.09
C PHE A 6 -9.84 -54.12 35.70
N LEU A 7 -10.12 -54.09 37.01
CA LEU A 7 -10.55 -52.89 37.74
C LEU A 7 -9.41 -51.86 37.91
N GLY A 8 -8.17 -52.32 38.09
CA GLY A 8 -6.99 -51.44 38.17
C GLY A 8 -6.68 -50.74 36.84
N ASN A 9 -6.78 -51.45 35.71
CA ASN A 9 -6.56 -50.88 34.39
C ASN A 9 -7.62 -49.82 34.04
N ALA A 10 -8.90 -50.06 34.32
CA ALA A 10 -9.96 -49.10 34.04
C ALA A 10 -9.80 -47.77 34.81
N GLN A 11 -9.32 -47.84 36.06
CA GLN A 11 -9.06 -46.66 36.86
C GLN A 11 -7.83 -45.87 36.35
N VAL A 12 -6.74 -46.55 35.99
CA VAL A 12 -5.54 -45.92 35.42
C VAL A 12 -5.84 -45.29 34.05
N ASP A 13 -6.60 -45.98 33.20
CA ASP A 13 -7.03 -45.47 31.89
C ASP A 13 -7.93 -44.23 32.02
N PHE A 14 -8.79 -44.20 33.04
CA PHE A 14 -9.63 -43.04 33.34
C PHE A 14 -8.80 -41.82 33.75
N TRP A 15 -7.83 -41.98 34.65
CA TRP A 15 -6.92 -40.90 35.06
C TRP A 15 -6.02 -40.42 33.92
N LEU A 16 -5.53 -41.34 33.07
CA LEU A 16 -4.73 -40.99 31.90
C LEU A 16 -5.54 -40.19 30.86
N ARG A 17 -6.78 -40.60 30.58
CA ARG A 17 -7.69 -39.86 29.68
C ARG A 17 -8.08 -38.50 30.25
N MET A 18 -8.30 -38.41 31.56
CA MET A 18 -8.59 -37.14 32.22
C MET A 18 -7.40 -36.18 32.13
N MET A 19 -6.19 -36.69 32.37
CA MET A 19 -4.96 -35.90 32.31
C MET A 19 -4.61 -35.46 30.88
N THR A 20 -4.76 -36.34 29.89
CA THR A 20 -4.55 -35.95 28.48
C THR A 20 -5.57 -34.91 28.01
N MET A 21 -6.84 -35.08 28.38
CA MET A 21 -7.88 -34.10 28.09
C MET A 21 -7.55 -32.74 28.73
N TRP A 22 -7.08 -32.72 29.98
CA TRP A 22 -6.64 -31.50 30.66
C TRP A 22 -5.48 -30.80 29.94
N THR A 23 -4.45 -31.55 29.52
CA THR A 23 -3.32 -30.99 28.77
C THR A 23 -3.73 -30.44 27.39
N MET A 24 -4.71 -31.06 26.73
CA MET A 24 -5.29 -30.56 25.48
C MET A 24 -6.05 -29.25 25.68
N TRP A 25 -6.84 -29.14 26.74
CA TRP A 25 -7.54 -27.88 27.05
C TRP A 25 -6.55 -26.74 27.36
N ILE A 26 -5.49 -27.02 28.13
CA ILE A 26 -4.45 -26.03 28.43
C ILE A 26 -3.75 -25.58 27.14
N SER A 27 -3.36 -26.51 26.25
CA SER A 27 -2.66 -26.15 25.02
C SER A 27 -3.54 -25.34 24.05
N ILE A 28 -4.85 -25.62 24.00
CA ILE A 28 -5.82 -24.82 23.25
C ILE A 28 -5.88 -23.40 23.80
N TRP A 29 -6.04 -23.23 25.11
CA TRP A 29 -6.11 -21.90 25.72
C TRP A 29 -4.81 -21.10 25.56
N VAL A 30 -3.65 -21.74 25.70
CA VAL A 30 -2.35 -21.10 25.45
C VAL A 30 -2.25 -20.63 23.99
N SER A 31 -2.69 -21.46 23.04
CA SER A 31 -2.67 -21.11 21.60
C SER A 31 -3.58 -19.92 21.29
N ILE A 32 -4.77 -19.87 21.90
CA ILE A 32 -5.71 -18.75 21.76
C ILE A 32 -5.09 -17.46 22.30
N VAL A 33 -4.47 -17.50 23.49
CA VAL A 33 -3.82 -16.32 24.08
C VAL A 33 -2.69 -15.82 23.19
N VAL A 34 -1.85 -16.71 22.67
CA VAL A 34 -0.78 -16.34 21.74
C VAL A 34 -1.35 -15.69 20.48
N LEU A 35 -2.41 -16.25 19.89
CA LEU A 35 -3.07 -15.68 18.71
C LEU A 35 -3.60 -14.27 18.98
N VAL A 36 -4.27 -14.07 20.12
CA VAL A 36 -4.83 -12.76 20.50
C VAL A 36 -3.72 -11.73 20.70
N VAL A 37 -2.60 -12.12 21.34
CA VAL A 37 -1.44 -11.24 21.51
C VAL A 37 -0.81 -10.88 20.15
N LEU A 38 -0.69 -11.84 19.24
CA LEU A 38 -0.17 -11.59 17.88
C LEU A 38 -1.09 -10.62 17.10
N ILE A 39 -2.41 -10.81 17.18
CA ILE A 39 -3.37 -9.91 16.53
C ILE A 39 -3.33 -8.52 17.17
N GLY A 40 -3.29 -8.44 18.50
CA GLY A 40 -3.23 -7.17 19.22
C GLY A 40 -1.95 -6.38 18.94
N THR A 41 -0.80 -7.06 18.90
CA THR A 41 0.49 -6.44 18.56
C THR A 41 0.53 -6.00 17.10
N TRP A 42 0.01 -6.82 16.17
CA TRP A 42 -0.13 -6.43 14.76
C TRP A 42 -1.01 -5.18 14.60
N GLY A 43 -2.18 -5.18 15.24
CA GLY A 43 -3.11 -4.04 15.21
C GLY A 43 -2.50 -2.77 15.81
N LEU A 44 -1.76 -2.89 16.91
CA LEU A 44 -1.06 -1.76 17.53
C LEU A 44 0.06 -1.20 16.63
N VAL A 45 0.83 -2.06 15.96
CA VAL A 45 1.87 -1.65 15.02
C VAL A 45 1.27 -0.91 13.83
N GLU A 46 0.20 -1.43 13.23
CA GLU A 46 -0.50 -0.78 12.12
C GLU A 46 -1.15 0.54 12.56
N TRP A 47 -1.71 0.61 13.77
CA TRP A 47 -2.24 1.85 14.31
C TRP A 47 -1.16 2.90 14.55
N ILE A 48 0.00 2.55 15.12
CA ILE A 48 1.13 3.47 15.33
C ILE A 48 1.71 3.92 13.98
N ARG A 49 1.85 3.00 13.02
CA ARG A 49 2.28 3.32 11.64
C ARG A 49 1.32 4.28 10.97
N GLY A 50 0.02 4.04 11.08
CA GLY A 50 -1.02 4.97 10.64
C GLY A 50 -0.88 6.33 11.34
N ARG A 51 -0.79 6.36 12.66
CA ARG A 51 -0.71 7.60 13.44
C ARG A 51 0.51 8.47 13.15
N ARG A 52 1.66 7.87 12.80
CA ARG A 52 2.83 8.61 12.31
C ARG A 52 2.62 9.22 10.93
N ARG A 53 1.84 8.57 10.05
CA ARG A 53 1.44 9.13 8.75
C ARG A 53 0.56 10.38 8.90
N TYR A 54 -0.21 10.47 9.99
CA TYR A 54 -1.26 11.49 10.19
C TYR A 54 -0.81 12.86 10.75
N ARG A 55 0.45 13.04 11.19
CA ARG A 55 0.88 14.33 11.80
C ARG A 55 2.24 14.80 11.28
N LEU A 56 2.28 15.27 10.04
CA LEU A 56 3.36 16.12 9.57
C LEU A 56 3.13 17.55 10.07
N SER A 57 3.88 17.96 11.09
CA SER A 57 3.99 19.38 11.46
C SER A 57 4.46 20.18 10.25
N SER A 58 4.03 21.44 10.10
CA SER A 58 4.41 22.31 8.97
C SER A 58 5.94 22.39 8.77
N LYS A 59 6.73 22.33 9.84
CA LYS A 59 8.21 22.26 9.77
C LYS A 59 8.70 20.96 9.10
N ASN A 60 8.04 19.85 9.34
CA ASN A 60 8.37 18.56 8.72
C ASN A 60 7.92 18.52 7.26
N GLN A 61 6.86 19.26 6.89
CA GLN A 61 6.41 19.35 5.50
C GLN A 61 7.45 20.02 4.61
N GLU A 62 8.05 21.12 5.05
CA GLU A 62 9.12 21.79 4.28
C GLU A 62 10.34 20.88 4.11
N GLN A 63 10.73 20.15 5.15
CA GLN A 63 11.80 19.15 5.03
C GLN A 63 11.42 18.01 4.08
N ALA A 64 10.18 17.53 4.10
CA ALA A 64 9.71 16.52 3.18
C ALA A 64 9.73 17.02 1.72
N LYS A 65 9.29 18.26 1.45
CA LYS A 65 9.38 18.91 0.14
C LYS A 65 10.84 19.04 -0.32
N GLN A 66 11.77 19.40 0.57
CA GLN A 66 13.20 19.44 0.23
C GLN A 66 13.74 18.05 -0.14
N ARG A 67 13.39 17.01 0.63
CA ARG A 67 13.76 15.62 0.32
C ARG A 67 13.21 15.17 -1.03
N PHE A 68 12.00 15.61 -1.39
CA PHE A 68 11.42 15.35 -2.71
C PHE A 68 12.31 15.94 -3.81
N ARG A 69 12.62 17.23 -3.72
CA ARG A 69 13.47 17.92 -4.72
C ARG A 69 14.83 17.25 -4.87
N LEU A 70 15.46 16.83 -3.77
CA LEU A 70 16.76 16.16 -3.78
C LEU A 70 16.73 14.76 -4.43
N ARG A 71 15.59 14.06 -4.38
CA ARG A 71 15.45 12.69 -4.90
C ARG A 71 14.53 12.60 -6.11
N ARG A 72 14.22 13.74 -6.72
CA ARG A 72 13.20 13.85 -7.77
C ARG A 72 13.47 12.89 -8.92
N GLU A 73 14.65 12.96 -9.52
CA GLU A 73 15.04 12.11 -10.65
C GLU A 73 14.95 10.61 -10.32
N TRP A 74 15.33 10.24 -9.09
CA TRP A 74 15.24 8.85 -8.63
C TRP A 74 13.79 8.38 -8.47
N LEU A 75 12.92 9.24 -7.94
CA LEU A 75 11.48 8.97 -7.80
C LEU A 75 10.80 8.86 -9.17
N GLU A 76 11.17 9.71 -10.12
CA GLU A 76 10.67 9.67 -11.50
C GLU A 76 11.06 8.37 -12.21
N ALA A 77 12.31 7.92 -12.03
CA ALA A 77 12.76 6.63 -12.54
C ALA A 77 12.03 5.44 -11.88
N GLU A 78 11.81 5.50 -10.56
CA GLU A 78 11.04 4.50 -9.82
C GLU A 78 9.59 4.45 -10.31
N PHE A 79 8.98 5.62 -10.58
CA PHE A 79 7.65 5.75 -11.13
C PHE A 79 7.53 5.07 -12.48
N LEU A 80 8.41 5.40 -13.43
CA LEU A 80 8.38 4.80 -14.78
C LEU A 80 8.51 3.27 -14.69
N LYS A 81 9.45 2.78 -13.87
CA LYS A 81 9.64 1.33 -13.66
C LYS A 81 8.39 0.67 -13.10
N ALA A 82 7.75 1.29 -12.10
CA ALA A 82 6.57 0.74 -11.45
C ALA A 82 5.32 0.83 -12.35
N ALA A 83 5.19 1.91 -13.14
CA ALA A 83 4.11 2.11 -14.11
C ALA A 83 4.22 1.11 -15.28
N ALA A 84 5.43 0.91 -15.82
CA ALA A 84 5.69 -0.09 -16.86
C ALA A 84 5.36 -1.51 -16.39
N ALA A 85 5.68 -1.86 -15.14
CA ALA A 85 5.34 -3.15 -14.54
C ALA A 85 3.84 -3.33 -14.26
N SER A 86 3.10 -2.23 -14.06
CA SER A 86 1.66 -2.25 -13.74
C SER A 86 0.77 -2.66 -14.92
N GLY A 87 1.24 -2.48 -16.17
CA GLY A 87 0.53 -2.91 -17.38
C GLY A 87 -0.83 -2.23 -17.61
N LYS A 88 -1.02 -1.02 -17.07
CA LYS A 88 -2.25 -0.22 -17.19
C LYS A 88 -1.96 1.06 -17.95
N PRO A 89 -2.71 1.42 -19.01
CA PRO A 89 -3.96 0.81 -19.48
C PRO A 89 -3.77 -0.56 -20.17
N ARG A 90 -4.82 -1.41 -20.16
CA ARG A 90 -4.79 -2.73 -20.81
C ARG A 90 -4.44 -2.59 -22.30
N GLY A 91 -3.56 -3.46 -22.80
CA GLY A 91 -3.16 -3.48 -24.22
C GLY A 91 -2.07 -2.48 -24.61
N LEU A 92 -1.60 -1.65 -23.68
CA LEU A 92 -0.59 -0.62 -23.92
C LEU A 92 0.63 -0.81 -23.01
N ARG A 93 1.82 -0.70 -23.59
CA ARG A 93 3.09 -0.68 -22.89
C ARG A 93 3.54 0.77 -22.68
N TRP A 94 3.97 1.08 -21.46
CA TRP A 94 4.66 2.33 -21.18
C TRP A 94 6.07 2.22 -21.74
N VAL A 95 6.42 3.10 -22.68
CA VAL A 95 7.76 3.11 -23.27
C VAL A 95 8.61 4.18 -22.64
N ASP A 96 8.03 5.37 -22.49
CA ASP A 96 8.75 6.53 -22.00
C ASP A 96 7.79 7.54 -21.34
N CYS A 97 8.31 8.39 -20.47
CA CYS A 97 7.57 9.52 -19.94
C CYS A 97 8.48 10.72 -19.68
N GLU A 98 7.96 11.90 -20.00
CA GLU A 98 8.61 13.18 -19.74
C GLU A 98 7.89 13.88 -18.59
N PHE A 99 8.60 14.18 -17.50
CA PHE A 99 8.06 14.91 -16.36
C PHE A 99 8.23 16.41 -16.55
N GLY A 100 7.18 17.17 -16.25
CA GLY A 100 7.26 18.64 -16.24
C GLY A 100 7.89 19.17 -14.97
N ASP A 101 8.53 20.33 -15.03
CA ASP A 101 9.30 20.89 -13.90
C ASP A 101 8.45 21.26 -12.67
N ASP A 102 7.18 21.61 -12.87
CA ASP A 102 6.32 22.09 -11.80
C ASP A 102 5.80 20.96 -10.91
N VAL A 103 5.84 21.19 -9.60
CA VAL A 103 5.44 20.22 -8.58
C VAL A 103 4.42 20.86 -7.66
N GLN A 104 3.21 20.32 -7.70
CA GLN A 104 2.11 20.77 -6.85
C GLN A 104 2.00 19.86 -5.64
N TYR A 105 1.99 20.45 -4.44
CA TYR A 105 1.86 19.68 -3.20
C TYR A 105 0.45 19.84 -2.63
N ALA A 106 -0.13 18.74 -2.17
CA ALA A 106 -1.37 18.79 -1.41
C ALA A 106 -1.30 17.86 -0.20
N CYS A 107 -1.94 18.26 0.88
CA CYS A 107 -2.18 17.41 2.03
C CYS A 107 -3.60 16.88 1.95
N ASP A 108 -3.76 15.58 2.20
CA ASP A 108 -5.06 14.98 2.45
C ASP A 108 -5.53 15.39 3.86
N GLU A 109 -6.73 15.94 4.03
CA GLU A 109 -7.19 16.33 5.38
C GLU A 109 -7.64 15.14 6.23
N GLU A 110 -8.18 14.10 5.58
CA GLU A 110 -8.65 12.90 6.27
C GLU A 110 -7.45 12.10 6.80
N TYR A 111 -6.38 12.07 6.01
CA TYR A 111 -5.21 11.23 6.26
C TYR A 111 -3.92 12.01 6.53
N GLY A 112 -3.93 13.34 6.58
CA GLY A 112 -2.74 14.17 6.84
C GLY A 112 -1.53 13.89 5.93
N LEU A 113 -1.73 13.17 4.82
CA LEU A 113 -0.68 12.63 3.96
C LEU A 113 -0.24 13.71 2.99
N LEU A 114 1.05 14.03 2.99
CA LEU A 114 1.64 14.92 1.99
C LEU A 114 1.82 14.16 0.68
N ARG A 115 1.23 14.68 -0.39
CA ARG A 115 1.37 14.16 -1.75
C ARG A 115 1.99 15.23 -2.65
N ALA A 116 2.79 14.78 -3.61
CA ALA A 116 3.33 15.61 -4.68
C ALA A 116 2.72 15.15 -6.01
N PHE A 117 2.24 16.11 -6.78
CA PHE A 117 1.61 15.93 -8.08
C PHE A 117 2.50 16.58 -9.13
N VAL A 118 2.92 15.81 -10.12
CA VAL A 118 3.83 16.25 -11.17
C VAL A 118 3.15 15.98 -12.51
N SER A 119 3.12 16.97 -13.39
CA SER A 119 2.65 16.76 -14.75
C SER A 119 3.61 15.85 -15.48
N LEU A 120 3.08 14.93 -16.28
CA LEU A 120 3.90 14.08 -17.11
C LEU A 120 3.21 13.79 -18.45
N THR A 121 4.03 13.59 -19.46
CA THR A 121 3.60 13.20 -20.80
C THR A 121 4.06 11.78 -21.03
N VAL A 122 3.12 10.83 -21.15
CA VAL A 122 3.42 9.41 -21.38
C VAL A 122 3.42 9.11 -22.87
N ARG A 123 4.39 8.30 -23.30
CA ARG A 123 4.37 7.63 -24.60
C ARG A 123 4.00 6.16 -24.42
N PHE A 124 2.96 5.75 -25.14
CA PHE A 124 2.50 4.37 -25.20
C PHE A 124 2.97 3.69 -26.49
N GLU A 125 3.00 2.37 -26.44
CA GLU A 125 3.13 1.50 -27.61
C GLU A 125 2.12 0.35 -27.48
N ALA A 126 1.53 -0.05 -28.60
CA ALA A 126 0.66 -1.23 -28.64
C ALA A 126 1.48 -2.47 -28.31
N ILE A 127 0.88 -3.40 -27.57
CA ILE A 127 1.45 -4.74 -27.43
C ILE A 127 1.10 -5.53 -28.71
N GLU A 128 2.12 -6.10 -29.35
CA GLU A 128 1.99 -6.92 -30.57
C GLU A 128 1.02 -8.08 -30.34
N GLY A 129 0.04 -8.25 -31.25
CA GLY A 129 -1.08 -9.19 -31.15
C GLY A 129 -2.24 -8.75 -30.24
N GLY A 130 -2.29 -7.49 -29.83
CA GLY A 130 -3.35 -6.91 -28.99
C GLY A 130 -4.49 -6.24 -29.78
N ASP A 131 -5.67 -6.14 -29.17
CA ASP A 131 -6.92 -5.55 -29.71
C ASP A 131 -6.85 -4.03 -30.02
N MET A 132 -5.64 -3.44 -30.02
CA MET A 132 -5.37 -2.01 -30.14
C MET A 132 -4.32 -1.66 -31.22
N GLU A 133 -3.81 -2.63 -32.00
CA GLU A 133 -2.80 -2.39 -33.05
C GLU A 133 -3.25 -1.38 -34.11
N GLU A 134 -4.55 -1.31 -34.41
CA GLU A 134 -5.12 -0.46 -35.47
C GLU A 134 -5.55 0.94 -35.00
N VAL A 135 -5.36 1.27 -33.71
CA VAL A 135 -5.81 2.57 -33.17
C VAL A 135 -4.69 3.62 -33.31
N GLU A 136 -4.83 4.57 -34.25
CA GLU A 136 -3.86 5.67 -34.46
C GLU A 136 -3.52 6.46 -33.18
N ALA A 137 -4.40 6.48 -32.18
CA ALA A 137 -4.18 7.16 -30.91
C ALA A 137 -3.17 6.47 -29.98
N VAL A 138 -2.61 5.32 -30.36
CA VAL A 138 -1.63 4.56 -29.56
C VAL A 138 -0.22 5.16 -29.63
N GLY A 139 0.12 5.84 -30.74
CA GLY A 139 1.38 6.61 -30.85
C GLY A 139 1.32 8.01 -30.24
N ASN A 140 0.14 8.44 -29.77
CA ASN A 140 -0.03 9.80 -29.26
C ASN A 140 0.46 9.93 -27.81
N LEU A 141 1.28 10.95 -27.60
CA LEU A 141 1.66 11.46 -26.29
C LEU A 141 0.39 11.81 -25.49
N ARG A 142 0.28 11.31 -24.26
CA ARG A 142 -0.85 11.62 -23.39
C ARG A 142 -0.41 12.40 -22.17
N ALA A 143 -1.10 13.50 -21.91
CA ALA A 143 -0.97 14.23 -20.66
C ALA A 143 -1.55 13.42 -19.51
N ALA A 144 -0.78 13.33 -18.43
CA ALA A 144 -1.16 12.70 -17.19
C ALA A 144 -0.55 13.43 -16.00
N THR A 145 -0.97 13.03 -14.81
CA THR A 145 -0.39 13.48 -13.55
C THR A 145 0.15 12.27 -12.79
N GLY A 146 1.44 12.31 -12.46
CA GLY A 146 2.08 11.37 -11.56
C GLY A 146 1.86 11.79 -10.12
N VAL A 147 1.66 10.81 -9.25
CA VAL A 147 1.42 11.04 -7.81
C VAL A 147 2.53 10.37 -7.01
N PHE A 148 3.12 11.12 -6.11
CA PHE A 148 4.10 10.64 -5.15
C PHE A 148 3.55 10.86 -3.75
N GLU A 149 3.71 9.85 -2.90
CA GLU A 149 3.15 9.85 -1.54
C GLU A 149 4.28 9.84 -0.52
N TYR A 150 4.17 10.70 0.48
CA TYR A 150 5.11 10.72 1.60
C TYR A 150 4.56 9.88 2.76
N ASP A 151 5.27 8.83 3.15
CA ASP A 151 4.81 7.87 4.18
C ASP A 151 5.17 8.28 5.63
N GLY A 152 5.79 9.45 5.79
CA GLY A 152 6.33 9.95 7.07
C GLY A 152 7.85 9.90 7.14
N ASP A 153 8.51 9.05 6.35
CA ASP A 153 9.97 8.91 6.31
C ASP A 153 10.53 9.14 4.90
N ARG A 154 9.91 8.51 3.90
CA ARG A 154 10.34 8.52 2.50
C ARG A 154 9.18 8.85 1.55
N TRP A 155 9.58 9.29 0.36
CA TRP A 155 8.69 9.41 -0.78
C TRP A 155 8.60 8.07 -1.51
N ILE A 156 7.39 7.74 -1.95
CA ILE A 156 7.08 6.53 -2.72
C ILE A 156 6.36 6.95 -4.00
N ALA A 157 6.80 6.41 -5.14
CA ALA A 157 6.12 6.60 -6.41
C ALA A 157 4.85 5.73 -6.49
N ASN A 158 3.69 6.35 -6.77
CA ASN A 158 2.48 5.60 -7.04
C ASN A 158 2.50 5.10 -8.50
N PRO A 159 2.41 3.80 -8.78
CA PRO A 159 2.52 3.27 -10.15
C PRO A 159 1.33 3.64 -11.06
N ARG A 160 0.33 4.37 -10.55
CA ARG A 160 -0.82 4.82 -11.33
C ARG A 160 -0.71 6.31 -11.61
N ALA A 161 -0.68 6.66 -12.90
CA ALA A 161 -0.92 8.03 -13.31
C ALA A 161 -2.42 8.32 -13.43
N ILE A 162 -2.77 9.59 -13.22
CA ILE A 162 -4.10 10.13 -13.46
C ILE A 162 -4.09 10.73 -14.87
N PHE A 163 -4.76 10.07 -15.82
CA PHE A 163 -4.81 10.52 -17.20
C PHE A 163 -5.78 11.69 -17.39
N ASN A 164 -5.48 12.55 -18.36
CA ASN A 164 -6.35 13.66 -18.79
C ASN A 164 -6.65 14.72 -17.73
N LEU A 165 -5.91 14.76 -16.62
CA LEU A 165 -6.01 15.79 -15.60
C LEU A 165 -4.64 16.41 -15.36
N SER A 166 -4.59 17.74 -15.25
CA SER A 166 -3.40 18.46 -14.77
C SER A 166 -3.23 18.29 -13.25
N PRO A 167 -2.04 18.57 -12.68
CA PRO A 167 -1.82 18.47 -11.24
C PRO A 167 -2.87 19.20 -10.38
N ASN A 168 -3.23 20.42 -10.77
CA ASN A 168 -4.25 21.20 -10.05
C ASN A 168 -5.65 20.58 -10.16
N GLN A 169 -6.03 20.10 -11.34
CA GLN A 169 -7.31 19.41 -11.54
C GLN A 169 -7.36 18.07 -10.80
N ALA A 170 -6.24 17.33 -10.79
CA ALA A 170 -6.09 16.11 -10.02
C ALA A 170 -6.29 16.40 -8.52
N ILE A 171 -5.64 17.42 -7.97
CA ILE A 171 -5.83 17.83 -6.57
C ILE A 171 -7.30 18.13 -6.29
N LEU A 172 -8.00 18.88 -7.15
CA LEU A 172 -9.44 19.17 -6.98
C LEU A 172 -10.32 17.91 -7.08
N HIS A 173 -10.02 17.01 -8.01
CA HIS A 173 -10.75 15.76 -8.16
C HIS A 173 -10.53 14.84 -6.94
N PHE A 174 -9.33 14.85 -6.35
CA PHE A 174 -9.07 14.19 -5.07
C PHE A 174 -9.76 14.88 -3.89
N LYS A 175 -9.89 16.22 -3.92
CA LYS A 175 -10.65 16.98 -2.90
C LYS A 175 -12.14 16.67 -2.87
N HIS A 176 -12.74 16.21 -3.98
CA HIS A 176 -14.11 15.68 -3.96
C HIS A 176 -14.26 14.34 -3.21
N ARG A 177 -13.15 13.68 -2.85
CA ARG A 177 -13.14 12.53 -1.93
C ARG A 177 -12.83 12.93 -0.48
N SER A 178 -12.20 14.08 -0.23
CA SER A 178 -12.10 14.71 1.10
C SER A 178 -11.56 16.17 1.00
N VAL A 179 -12.39 17.11 1.49
CA VAL A 179 -12.24 18.59 1.59
C VAL A 179 -11.01 18.95 2.45
N SER A 180 -10.35 20.12 2.48
CA SER A 180 -10.60 21.55 2.23
C SER A 180 -9.31 22.24 1.69
N ILE A 181 -9.41 23.52 1.33
CA ILE A 181 -8.30 24.34 0.82
C ILE A 181 -8.28 25.61 1.67
N ASP A 182 -7.13 25.92 2.28
CA ASP A 182 -6.79 27.29 2.67
C ASP A 182 -6.30 28.08 1.45
#